data_AF-A0A1Q8LCW4-F1
#
_entry.id   AF-A0A1Q8LCW4-F1
#
_cell.length_a   1.000
_cell.length_b   1.000
_cell.length_c   1.000
_cell.angle_alpha   90.00
_cell.angle_beta   90.00
_cell.angle_gamma   90.00
#
_symmetry.space_group_name_H-M   'P 1'
#
loop_
_entity.id
_entity.type
_entity.pdbx_description
1 polymer ?
#
loop_
_entity_poly.entity_id
_entity_poly.type
_entity_poly.pdbx_seq_one_letter_code
_entity_poly.pdbx_strand_id
1 'polypeptide(L)'
;MHAPPLPSDRPGAGPALRAARDRRGWSQSEAARALAALVAGSGGTARAASLKTQLSRWENGHAVPDAAHRSLLAELYETTPAGLGLADEPGPDPVDGATRLRAALERTAAVGEEELDLLRAQWAATSALDDRLGTAAAHDAVSAVVTQLREPAAHARDPHLLRALGGLLAAAALRLGDQERDRAAPDRAWAAYVEAESAALRAGDPDTADTARHRRERLAAELPGVAAPDADTEQAGPTDTTALPTIDVHTAPAWLTVEDGPPQRPVRERTDLALGEVLAALRAGDGAAARAAHARARALALRTGSQRVLDRLAALSGTTLP
;
A
#
# COMPACT_ATOMS: atom_id res chain seq x y z
N MET A 1 -36.05 -40.97 -0.24
CA MET A 1 -36.40 -39.83 -1.10
C MET A 1 -35.15 -39.01 -1.30
N HIS A 2 -34.43 -39.22 -2.41
CA HIS A 2 -33.19 -38.51 -2.73
C HIS A 2 -33.47 -37.73 -4.01
N ALA A 3 -33.39 -36.40 -3.95
CA ALA A 3 -33.57 -35.54 -5.12
C ALA A 3 -32.40 -35.76 -6.09
N PRO A 4 -32.63 -35.77 -7.41
CA PRO A 4 -31.53 -35.89 -8.37
C PRO A 4 -30.70 -34.60 -8.37
N PRO A 5 -29.37 -34.67 -8.59
CA PRO A 5 -28.55 -33.49 -8.76
C PRO A 5 -28.94 -32.76 -10.05
N LEU A 6 -29.10 -31.45 -9.97
CA LEU A 6 -29.30 -30.60 -11.15
C LEU A 6 -28.02 -30.62 -12.02
N PRO A 7 -28.13 -30.66 -13.35
CA PRO A 7 -26.96 -30.64 -14.23
C PRO A 7 -26.28 -29.27 -14.14
N SER A 8 -25.05 -29.25 -13.63
CA SER A 8 -24.17 -28.08 -13.56
C SER A 8 -23.34 -27.90 -14.84
N ASP A 9 -23.93 -28.15 -16.00
CA ASP A 9 -23.34 -27.85 -17.31
C ASP A 9 -24.00 -26.59 -17.88
N ARG A 10 -23.68 -25.43 -17.30
CA ARG A 10 -23.78 -24.20 -18.09
C ARG A 10 -22.52 -24.13 -18.95
N PRO A 11 -22.61 -24.27 -20.28
CA PRO A 11 -21.44 -24.07 -21.12
C PRO A 11 -20.84 -22.70 -20.83
N GLY A 12 -19.51 -22.61 -20.77
CA GLY A 12 -18.82 -21.35 -20.61
C GLY A 12 -19.24 -20.30 -21.66
N ALA A 13 -18.91 -19.04 -21.41
CA ALA A 13 -19.28 -17.91 -22.26
C ALA A 13 -19.03 -18.11 -23.77
N GLY A 14 -17.94 -18.79 -24.13
CA GLY A 14 -17.55 -19.04 -25.52
C GLY A 14 -18.54 -19.90 -26.32
N PRO A 15 -18.87 -21.13 -25.88
CA PRO A 15 -19.80 -21.99 -26.60
C PRO A 15 -21.21 -21.39 -26.80
N ALA A 16 -21.72 -20.58 -25.87
CA ALA A 16 -23.05 -19.96 -25.99
C ALA A 16 -23.07 -18.84 -27.05
N LEU A 17 -22.03 -18.02 -27.09
CA LEU A 17 -21.85 -16.99 -28.13
C LEU A 17 -21.72 -17.61 -29.52
N ARG A 18 -20.93 -18.68 -29.64
CA ARG A 18 -20.78 -19.44 -30.89
C ARG A 18 -22.11 -20.04 -31.35
N ALA A 19 -22.89 -20.62 -30.43
CA ALA A 19 -24.21 -21.16 -30.73
C ALA A 19 -25.21 -20.09 -31.18
N ALA A 20 -25.14 -18.86 -30.64
CA ALA A 20 -25.96 -17.75 -31.11
C ALA A 20 -25.63 -17.34 -32.55
N ARG A 21 -24.34 -17.32 -32.90
CA ARG A 21 -23.89 -17.08 -34.28
C ARG A 21 -24.36 -18.18 -35.23
N ASP A 22 -24.17 -19.44 -34.84
CA ASP A 22 -24.52 -20.59 -35.68
C ASP A 22 -26.04 -20.68 -35.91
N ARG A 23 -26.88 -20.32 -34.93
CA ARG A 23 -28.35 -20.22 -35.09
C ARG A 23 -28.79 -19.20 -36.13
N ARG A 24 -28.03 -18.12 -36.32
CA ARG A 24 -28.26 -17.11 -37.37
C ARG A 24 -27.73 -17.55 -38.74
N GLY A 25 -27.03 -18.70 -38.81
CA GLY A 25 -26.39 -19.19 -40.03
C GLY A 25 -25.20 -18.35 -40.48
N TRP A 26 -24.59 -17.58 -39.58
CA TRP A 26 -23.53 -16.63 -39.92
C TRP A 26 -22.14 -17.23 -39.76
N SER A 27 -21.25 -16.94 -40.70
CA SER A 27 -19.80 -17.04 -40.49
C SER A 27 -19.30 -15.97 -39.53
N GLN A 28 -18.13 -16.19 -38.91
CA GLN A 28 -17.49 -15.17 -38.06
C GLN A 28 -17.23 -13.85 -38.82
N SER A 29 -16.94 -13.92 -40.12
CA SER A 29 -16.74 -12.73 -40.95
C SER A 29 -18.04 -11.94 -41.18
N GLU A 30 -19.19 -12.63 -41.25
CA GLU A 30 -20.51 -11.98 -41.36
C GLU A 30 -20.91 -11.33 -40.04
N ALA A 31 -20.76 -12.05 -38.93
CA ALA A 31 -21.01 -11.52 -37.60
C ALA A 31 -20.12 -10.28 -37.30
N ALA A 32 -18.84 -10.33 -37.67
CA ALA A 32 -17.93 -9.20 -37.49
C ALA A 32 -18.29 -7.96 -38.34
N ARG A 33 -18.82 -8.17 -39.55
CA ARG A 33 -19.32 -7.07 -40.40
C ARG A 33 -20.60 -6.45 -39.83
N ALA A 34 -21.53 -7.28 -39.36
CA ALA A 34 -22.76 -6.81 -38.73
C ALA A 34 -22.46 -6.06 -37.41
N LEU A 35 -21.52 -6.56 -36.60
CA LEU A 35 -21.08 -5.88 -35.38
C LEU A 35 -20.38 -4.54 -35.69
N ALA A 36 -19.57 -4.47 -36.76
CA ALA A 36 -18.96 -3.22 -37.19
C ALA A 36 -20.01 -2.18 -37.61
N ALA A 37 -21.10 -2.61 -38.25
CA ALA A 37 -22.21 -1.73 -38.62
C ALA A 37 -22.95 -1.18 -37.40
N LEU A 38 -23.16 -2.00 -36.34
CA LEU A 38 -23.73 -1.54 -35.07
C LEU A 38 -22.83 -0.52 -34.37
N VAL A 39 -21.51 -0.75 -34.34
CA VAL A 39 -20.54 0.20 -33.77
C VAL A 39 -20.56 1.54 -34.53
N ALA A 40 -20.66 1.50 -35.85
CA ALA A 40 -20.76 2.72 -36.66
C ALA A 40 -22.07 3.48 -36.39
N GLY A 41 -23.19 2.75 -36.19
CA GLY A 41 -24.49 3.33 -35.85
C GLY A 41 -24.53 3.99 -34.48
N SER A 42 -23.69 3.56 -33.53
CA SER A 42 -23.55 4.15 -32.19
C SER A 42 -22.46 5.23 -32.10
N GLY A 43 -21.90 5.69 -33.23
CA GLY A 43 -20.89 6.75 -33.28
C GLY A 43 -19.45 6.29 -33.04
N GLY A 44 -19.22 4.99 -32.92
CA GLY A 44 -17.89 4.39 -32.78
C GLY A 44 -17.23 4.07 -34.12
N THR A 45 -15.94 3.73 -34.08
CA THR A 45 -15.22 3.23 -35.26
C THR A 45 -14.51 1.90 -34.94
N ALA A 46 -14.92 0.83 -35.62
CA ALA A 46 -14.27 -0.48 -35.50
C ALA A 46 -14.14 -1.14 -36.88
N ARG A 47 -12.95 -1.64 -37.19
CA ARG A 47 -12.71 -2.39 -38.44
C ARG A 47 -13.18 -3.83 -38.28
N ALA A 48 -13.95 -4.34 -39.24
CA ALA A 48 -14.46 -5.71 -39.24
C ALA A 48 -13.37 -6.78 -39.07
N ALA A 49 -12.16 -6.55 -39.61
CA ALA A 49 -11.01 -7.45 -39.42
C ALA A 49 -10.59 -7.57 -37.94
N SER A 50 -10.61 -6.46 -37.18
CA SER A 50 -10.31 -6.46 -35.74
C SER A 50 -11.41 -7.18 -34.95
N LEU A 51 -12.68 -6.89 -35.26
CA LEU A 51 -13.82 -7.51 -34.60
C LEU A 51 -13.91 -9.01 -34.87
N LYS A 52 -13.49 -9.48 -36.05
CA LYS A 52 -13.41 -10.92 -36.34
C LYS A 52 -12.41 -11.63 -35.42
N THR A 53 -11.24 -11.04 -35.22
CA THR A 53 -10.22 -11.59 -34.31
C THR A 53 -10.72 -11.60 -32.87
N GLN A 54 -11.36 -10.51 -32.42
CA GLN A 54 -11.94 -10.43 -31.08
C GLN A 54 -13.05 -11.47 -30.88
N LEU A 55 -13.96 -11.59 -31.85
CA LEU A 55 -15.06 -12.56 -31.83
C LEU A 55 -14.52 -14.00 -31.74
N SER A 56 -13.47 -14.33 -32.48
CA SER A 56 -12.82 -15.65 -32.36
C SER A 56 -12.25 -15.90 -30.95
N ARG A 57 -11.62 -14.89 -30.35
CA ARG A 57 -11.10 -15.02 -28.97
C ARG A 57 -12.22 -15.19 -27.94
N TRP A 58 -13.35 -14.50 -28.12
CA TRP A 58 -14.51 -14.62 -27.24
C TRP A 58 -15.21 -15.97 -27.40
N GLU A 59 -15.50 -16.42 -28.62
CA GLU A 59 -16.15 -17.70 -28.91
C GLU A 59 -15.33 -18.91 -28.42
N ASN A 60 -14.00 -18.80 -28.42
CA ASN A 60 -13.11 -19.85 -27.93
C ASN A 60 -12.74 -19.69 -26.44
N GLY A 61 -13.29 -18.69 -25.74
CA GLY A 61 -13.02 -18.46 -24.31
C GLY A 61 -11.61 -17.94 -23.99
N HIS A 62 -10.85 -17.47 -24.98
CA HIS A 62 -9.52 -16.88 -24.81
C HIS A 62 -9.54 -15.42 -24.33
N ALA A 63 -10.72 -14.79 -24.33
CA ALA A 63 -10.97 -13.46 -23.79
C ALA A 63 -12.44 -13.32 -23.40
N VAL A 64 -12.73 -12.39 -22.50
CA VAL A 64 -14.10 -11.98 -22.16
C VAL A 64 -14.36 -10.60 -22.78
N PRO A 65 -15.49 -10.36 -23.46
CA PRO A 65 -15.81 -9.03 -23.97
C PRO A 65 -16.01 -8.04 -22.81
N ASP A 66 -15.61 -6.78 -23.01
CA ASP A 66 -15.93 -5.70 -22.07
C ASP A 66 -17.43 -5.34 -22.10
N ALA A 67 -17.87 -4.49 -21.18
CA ALA A 67 -19.29 -4.12 -21.05
C ALA A 67 -19.89 -3.52 -22.32
N ALA A 68 -19.14 -2.71 -23.06
CA ALA A 68 -19.62 -2.08 -24.30
C ALA A 68 -19.82 -3.12 -25.41
N HIS A 69 -18.88 -4.04 -25.58
CA HIS A 69 -18.99 -5.12 -26.56
C HIS A 69 -20.07 -6.13 -26.19
N ARG A 70 -20.31 -6.40 -24.90
CA ARG A 70 -21.43 -7.29 -24.47
C ARG A 70 -22.78 -6.72 -24.85
N SER A 71 -23.01 -5.42 -24.66
CA SER A 71 -24.25 -4.75 -25.06
C SER A 71 -24.45 -4.80 -26.57
N LEU A 72 -23.39 -4.56 -27.35
CA LEU A 72 -23.45 -4.66 -28.82
C LEU A 72 -23.71 -6.09 -29.30
N LEU A 73 -23.14 -7.11 -28.64
CA LEU A 73 -23.40 -8.51 -28.97
C LEU A 73 -24.82 -8.95 -28.59
N ALA A 74 -25.34 -8.45 -27.46
CA ALA A 74 -26.72 -8.65 -27.03
C ALA A 74 -27.71 -8.03 -28.04
N GLU A 75 -27.44 -6.81 -28.49
CA GLU A 75 -28.20 -6.16 -29.56
C GLU A 75 -28.09 -6.93 -30.87
N LEU A 76 -26.87 -7.30 -31.28
CA LEU A 76 -26.62 -8.05 -32.50
C LEU A 76 -27.43 -9.34 -32.54
N TYR A 77 -27.46 -10.12 -31.45
CA TYR A 77 -28.14 -11.41 -31.37
C TYR A 77 -29.56 -11.36 -30.80
N GLU A 78 -30.10 -10.17 -30.57
CA GLU A 78 -31.45 -9.95 -30.01
C GLU A 78 -31.70 -10.78 -28.75
N THR A 79 -30.73 -10.81 -27.86
CA THR A 79 -30.81 -11.58 -26.61
C THR A 79 -30.09 -10.85 -25.49
N THR A 80 -30.22 -11.32 -24.25
CA THR A 80 -29.52 -10.70 -23.12
C THR A 80 -28.06 -11.17 -23.09
N PRO A 81 -27.13 -10.41 -22.47
CA PRO A 81 -25.77 -10.89 -22.23
C PRO A 81 -25.75 -12.26 -21.54
N ALA A 82 -26.65 -12.50 -20.58
CA ALA A 82 -26.81 -13.81 -19.94
C ALA A 82 -27.22 -14.92 -20.92
N GLY A 83 -28.08 -14.63 -21.90
CA GLY A 83 -28.47 -15.57 -22.97
C GLY A 83 -27.32 -15.94 -23.91
N LEU A 84 -26.25 -15.13 -23.96
CA LEU A 84 -25.01 -15.42 -24.68
C LEU A 84 -23.94 -16.07 -23.81
N GLY A 85 -24.24 -16.38 -22.54
CA GLY A 85 -23.23 -16.81 -21.57
C GLY A 85 -22.26 -15.68 -21.17
N LEU A 86 -22.56 -14.42 -21.50
CA LEU A 86 -21.80 -13.21 -21.18
C LEU A 86 -22.35 -12.49 -19.96
N ALA A 87 -23.07 -13.19 -19.08
CA ALA A 87 -23.48 -12.63 -17.80
C ALA A 87 -22.25 -12.07 -17.09
N ASP A 88 -22.36 -10.88 -16.52
CA ASP A 88 -21.37 -10.44 -15.55
C ASP A 88 -21.20 -11.56 -14.52
N GLU A 89 -19.95 -11.92 -14.20
CA GLU A 89 -19.73 -12.43 -12.85
C GLU A 89 -20.41 -11.42 -11.94
N PRO A 90 -21.36 -11.84 -11.08
CA PRO A 90 -22.07 -10.89 -10.27
C PRO A 90 -21.03 -10.10 -9.50
N GLY A 91 -20.87 -8.83 -9.90
CA GLY A 91 -20.16 -7.87 -9.06
C GLY A 91 -20.81 -7.94 -7.68
N PRO A 92 -20.05 -7.75 -6.61
CA PRO A 92 -20.54 -7.95 -5.26
C PRO A 92 -21.92 -7.29 -5.11
N ASP A 93 -22.93 -8.10 -4.74
CA ASP A 93 -24.32 -7.67 -4.71
C ASP A 93 -24.43 -6.35 -3.93
N PRO A 94 -25.04 -5.29 -4.47
CA PRO A 94 -25.17 -4.02 -3.75
C PRO A 94 -25.84 -4.19 -2.38
N VAL A 95 -26.69 -5.21 -2.19
CA VAL A 95 -27.27 -5.57 -0.90
C VAL A 95 -26.21 -6.11 0.08
N ASP A 96 -25.24 -6.86 -0.43
CA ASP A 96 -24.06 -7.33 0.31
C ASP A 96 -23.11 -6.16 0.62
N GLY A 97 -22.89 -5.23 -0.32
CA GLY A 97 -22.10 -4.01 -0.09
C GLY A 97 -22.65 -3.12 1.03
N ALA A 98 -23.94 -2.78 0.99
CA ALA A 98 -24.58 -1.98 2.03
C ALA A 98 -24.60 -2.71 3.39
N THR A 99 -24.74 -4.04 3.39
CA THR A 99 -24.73 -4.85 4.61
C THR A 99 -23.34 -4.92 5.23
N ARG A 100 -22.29 -5.09 4.42
CA ARG A 100 -20.90 -5.00 4.87
C ARG A 100 -20.57 -3.63 5.46
N LEU A 101 -21.00 -2.54 4.80
CA LEU A 101 -20.77 -1.19 5.29
C LEU A 101 -21.49 -0.94 6.62
N ARG A 102 -22.76 -1.35 6.75
CA ARG A 102 -23.50 -1.27 8.03
C ARG A 102 -22.78 -2.03 9.13
N ALA A 103 -22.35 -3.27 8.86
CA ALA A 103 -21.63 -4.07 9.83
C ALA A 103 -20.27 -3.46 10.24
N ALA A 104 -19.55 -2.82 9.30
CA ALA A 104 -18.30 -2.12 9.59
C ALA A 104 -18.54 -0.88 10.46
N LEU A 105 -19.57 -0.10 10.16
CA LEU A 105 -19.96 1.06 10.98
C LEU A 105 -20.38 0.65 12.40
N GLU A 106 -21.14 -0.44 12.54
CA GLU A 106 -21.54 -0.99 13.85
C GLU A 106 -20.34 -1.49 14.66
N ARG A 107 -19.41 -2.23 14.04
CA ARG A 107 -18.17 -2.66 14.71
C ARG A 107 -17.34 -1.48 15.20
N THR A 108 -17.16 -0.47 14.36
CA THR A 108 -16.39 0.74 14.75
C THR A 108 -17.10 1.53 15.84
N ALA A 109 -18.43 1.66 15.77
CA ALA A 109 -19.20 2.33 16.82
C ALA A 109 -19.17 1.61 18.17
N ALA A 110 -18.86 0.31 18.18
CA ALA A 110 -18.68 -0.48 19.40
C ALA A 110 -17.28 -0.32 20.03
N VAL A 111 -16.33 0.36 19.38
CA VAL A 111 -15.01 0.64 19.94
C VAL A 111 -15.16 1.74 21.00
N GLY A 112 -15.10 1.35 22.27
CA GLY A 112 -15.10 2.25 23.41
C GLY A 112 -13.69 2.66 23.85
N GLU A 113 -13.61 3.39 24.96
CA GLU A 113 -12.33 3.82 25.53
C GLU A 113 -11.46 2.66 26.00
N GLU A 114 -12.06 1.58 26.51
CA GLU A 114 -11.32 0.40 26.98
C GLU A 114 -10.65 -0.34 25.81
N GLU A 115 -11.35 -0.49 24.68
CA GLU A 115 -10.76 -1.01 23.45
C GLU A 115 -9.66 -0.08 22.90
N LEU A 116 -9.86 1.24 22.96
CA LEU A 116 -8.82 2.19 22.56
C LEU A 116 -7.57 2.10 23.44
N ASP A 117 -7.73 1.93 24.75
CA ASP A 117 -6.62 1.74 25.67
C ASP A 117 -5.86 0.44 25.40
N LEU A 118 -6.57 -0.64 25.08
CA LEU A 118 -5.95 -1.89 24.66
C LEU A 118 -5.15 -1.71 23.36
N LEU A 119 -5.70 -1.02 22.37
CA LEU A 119 -5.01 -0.71 21.11
C LEU A 119 -3.76 0.15 21.33
N ARG A 120 -3.85 1.18 22.21
CA ARG A 120 -2.71 2.00 22.61
C ARG A 120 -1.62 1.18 23.30
N ALA A 121 -2.00 0.30 24.23
CA ALA A 121 -1.07 -0.58 24.92
C ALA A 121 -0.39 -1.58 23.96
N GLN A 122 -1.15 -2.19 23.04
CA GLN A 122 -0.62 -3.07 22.01
C GLN A 122 0.38 -2.33 21.11
N TRP A 123 0.05 -1.10 20.70
CA TRP A 123 0.95 -0.26 19.90
C TRP A 123 2.23 0.10 20.66
N ALA A 124 2.12 0.48 21.93
CA ALA A 124 3.27 0.80 22.77
C ALA A 124 4.21 -0.41 22.95
N ALA A 125 3.65 -1.61 23.20
CA ALA A 125 4.42 -2.84 23.30
C ALA A 125 5.14 -3.19 21.98
N THR A 126 4.45 -3.04 20.86
CA THR A 126 5.02 -3.28 19.51
C THR A 126 6.13 -2.29 19.18
N SER A 127 5.96 -1.02 19.54
CA SER A 127 6.99 0.01 19.37
C SER A 127 8.22 -0.28 20.22
N ALA A 128 8.03 -0.66 21.49
CA ALA A 128 9.13 -1.04 22.37
C ALA A 128 9.89 -2.27 21.86
N LEU A 129 9.20 -3.22 21.22
CA LEU A 129 9.82 -4.37 20.56
C LEU A 129 10.73 -3.93 19.41
N ASP A 130 10.26 -3.03 18.53
CA ASP A 130 11.04 -2.46 17.43
C ASP A 130 12.26 -1.68 17.95
N ASP A 131 12.09 -0.84 18.97
CA ASP A 131 13.19 -0.03 19.50
C ASP A 131 14.30 -0.90 20.14
N ARG A 132 13.95 -2.07 20.68
CA ARG A 132 14.88 -3.01 21.33
C ARG A 132 15.51 -4.01 20.38
N LEU A 133 14.72 -4.58 19.46
CA LEU A 133 15.13 -5.71 18.61
C LEU A 133 15.29 -5.33 17.13
N GLY A 134 14.75 -4.19 16.71
CA GLY A 134 14.80 -3.69 15.34
C GLY A 134 13.78 -4.33 14.41
N THR A 135 13.85 -3.89 13.15
CA THR A 135 12.91 -4.22 12.08
C THR A 135 12.72 -5.72 11.87
N ALA A 136 13.79 -6.51 11.91
CA ALA A 136 13.69 -7.96 11.67
C ALA A 136 12.73 -8.68 12.63
N ALA A 137 12.61 -8.22 13.87
CA ALA A 137 11.80 -8.87 14.89
C ALA A 137 10.39 -8.26 15.00
N ALA A 138 10.22 -6.98 14.68
CA ALA A 138 8.98 -6.26 14.93
C ALA A 138 8.12 -6.00 13.68
N HIS A 139 8.65 -6.22 12.48
CA HIS A 139 7.96 -5.86 11.22
C HIS A 139 6.58 -6.49 11.06
N ASP A 140 6.46 -7.81 11.26
CA ASP A 140 5.18 -8.51 11.12
C ASP A 140 4.14 -7.99 12.14
N ALA A 141 4.58 -7.68 13.37
CA ALA A 141 3.72 -7.14 14.41
C ALA A 141 3.23 -5.71 14.07
N VAL A 142 4.13 -4.84 13.59
CA VAL A 142 3.77 -3.49 13.13
C VAL A 142 2.80 -3.56 11.95
N SER A 143 3.06 -4.43 10.97
CA SER A 143 2.20 -4.62 9.79
C SER A 143 0.80 -5.12 10.18
N ALA A 144 0.72 -6.03 11.15
CA ALA A 144 -0.54 -6.51 11.70
C ALA A 144 -1.32 -5.39 12.38
N VAL A 145 -0.67 -4.53 13.19
CA VAL A 145 -1.32 -3.37 13.83
C VAL A 145 -1.85 -2.39 12.79
N VAL A 146 -1.08 -2.05 11.76
CA VAL A 146 -1.55 -1.17 10.67
C VAL A 146 -2.78 -1.78 10.00
N THR A 147 -2.74 -3.07 9.67
CA THR A 147 -3.86 -3.78 9.05
C THR A 147 -5.11 -3.77 9.92
N GLN A 148 -4.95 -4.02 11.23
CA GLN A 148 -6.03 -4.00 12.21
C GLN A 148 -6.66 -2.61 12.36
N LEU A 149 -5.87 -1.53 12.29
CA LEU A 149 -6.35 -0.16 12.50
C LEU A 149 -7.02 0.46 11.25
N ARG A 150 -6.71 -0.02 10.03
CA ARG A 150 -7.25 0.51 8.77
C ARG A 150 -8.76 0.56 8.72
N GLU A 151 -9.41 -0.58 8.97
CA GLU A 151 -10.86 -0.70 8.87
C GLU A 151 -11.59 0.21 9.89
N PRO A 152 -11.29 0.16 11.21
CA PRO A 152 -11.99 1.01 12.16
C PRO A 152 -11.70 2.50 11.93
N ALA A 153 -10.46 2.88 11.59
CA ALA A 153 -10.11 4.28 11.31
C ALA A 153 -10.82 4.83 10.04
N ALA A 154 -11.13 3.98 9.07
CA ALA A 154 -11.84 4.38 7.85
C ALA A 154 -13.35 4.58 8.07
N HIS A 155 -13.93 3.93 9.07
CA HIS A 155 -15.37 3.94 9.35
C HIS A 155 -15.75 4.78 10.58
N ALA A 156 -14.78 5.37 11.28
CA ALA A 156 -15.02 6.22 12.44
C ALA A 156 -15.79 7.50 12.05
N ARG A 157 -16.87 7.80 12.77
CA ARG A 157 -17.72 8.99 12.54
C ARG A 157 -17.72 9.96 13.71
N ASP A 158 -17.46 9.47 14.92
CA ASP A 158 -17.26 10.31 16.08
C ASP A 158 -15.90 11.02 15.99
N PRO A 159 -15.83 12.35 16.11
CA PRO A 159 -14.57 13.09 16.04
C PRO A 159 -13.53 12.64 17.07
N HIS A 160 -13.92 12.21 18.27
CA HIS A 160 -12.96 11.74 19.28
C HIS A 160 -12.33 10.40 18.84
N LEU A 161 -13.17 9.43 18.49
CA LEU A 161 -12.72 8.14 17.98
C LEU A 161 -11.89 8.26 16.69
N LEU A 162 -12.28 9.15 15.78
CA LEU A 162 -11.55 9.42 14.54
C LEU A 162 -10.13 9.94 14.81
N ARG A 163 -9.98 10.88 15.76
CA ARG A 163 -8.66 11.36 16.18
C ARG A 163 -7.82 10.25 16.82
N ALA A 164 -8.42 9.46 17.71
CA ALA A 164 -7.71 8.39 18.41
C ALA A 164 -7.22 7.29 17.46
N LEU A 165 -8.11 6.73 16.64
CA LEU A 165 -7.76 5.67 15.68
C LEU A 165 -6.89 6.18 14.54
N GLY A 166 -7.16 7.40 14.05
CA GLY A 166 -6.36 8.04 13.01
C GLY A 166 -4.93 8.32 13.46
N GLY A 167 -4.76 8.81 14.70
CA GLY A 167 -3.43 9.04 15.29
C GLY A 167 -2.64 7.74 15.50
N LEU A 168 -3.29 6.69 15.99
CA LEU A 168 -2.67 5.36 16.12
C LEU A 168 -2.27 4.79 14.75
N LEU A 169 -3.15 4.87 13.74
CA LEU A 169 -2.85 4.42 12.39
C LEU A 169 -1.69 5.22 11.78
N ALA A 170 -1.67 6.53 11.98
CA ALA A 170 -0.60 7.39 11.49
C ALA A 170 0.76 7.01 12.08
N ALA A 171 0.83 6.85 13.40
CA ALA A 171 2.05 6.44 14.10
C ALA A 171 2.53 5.05 13.64
N ALA A 172 1.61 4.08 13.53
CA ALA A 172 1.91 2.73 13.08
C ALA A 172 2.38 2.68 11.61
N ALA A 173 1.69 3.38 10.71
CA ALA A 173 2.04 3.45 9.30
C ALA A 173 3.37 4.19 9.08
N LEU A 174 3.66 5.24 9.85
CA LEU A 174 4.94 5.94 9.80
C LEU A 174 6.09 5.00 10.17
N ARG A 175 5.92 4.21 11.25
CA ARG A 175 6.88 3.19 11.66
C ARG A 175 7.04 2.09 10.63
N LEU A 176 5.94 1.63 10.03
CA LEU A 176 5.96 0.63 8.96
C LEU A 176 6.75 1.14 7.75
N GLY A 177 6.52 2.37 7.31
CA GLY A 177 7.26 2.96 6.18
C GLY A 177 8.75 3.05 6.47
N ASP A 178 9.10 3.42 7.69
CA ASP A 178 10.45 3.39 8.21
C ASP A 178 11.03 1.96 8.14
N GLN A 179 10.32 0.92 8.58
CA GLN A 179 10.78 -0.47 8.50
C GLN A 179 10.93 -0.98 7.06
N GLU A 180 9.99 -0.68 6.17
CA GLU A 180 10.05 -1.07 4.75
C GLU A 180 11.25 -0.40 4.06
N ARG A 181 11.57 0.85 4.41
CA ARG A 181 12.78 1.52 3.95
C ARG A 181 14.04 0.79 4.39
N ASP A 182 14.10 0.32 5.64
CA ASP A 182 15.25 -0.44 6.16
C ASP A 182 15.39 -1.80 5.46
N ARG A 183 14.27 -2.40 5.05
CA ARG A 183 14.22 -3.65 4.28
C ARG A 183 14.50 -3.46 2.78
N ALA A 184 14.85 -2.25 2.35
CA ALA A 184 15.07 -1.89 0.95
C ALA A 184 13.83 -2.12 0.05
N ALA A 185 12.62 -1.87 0.57
CA ALA A 185 11.36 -1.91 -0.16
C ALA A 185 10.77 -0.49 -0.33
N PRO A 186 11.32 0.34 -1.24
CA PRO A 186 10.98 1.76 -1.35
C PRO A 186 9.53 2.03 -1.80
N ASP A 187 8.95 1.16 -2.62
CA ASP A 187 7.54 1.21 -3.05
C ASP A 187 6.58 1.05 -1.86
N ARG A 188 6.86 0.08 -0.99
CA ARG A 188 6.08 -0.17 0.23
C ARG A 188 6.29 0.92 1.27
N ALA A 189 7.52 1.39 1.43
CA ALA A 189 7.83 2.50 2.31
C ALA A 189 7.05 3.77 1.91
N TRP A 190 7.04 4.10 0.60
CA TRP A 190 6.28 5.21 0.08
C TRP A 190 4.78 5.08 0.36
N ALA A 191 4.19 3.92 0.07
CA ALA A 191 2.77 3.68 0.32
C ALA A 191 2.40 3.85 1.81
N ALA A 192 3.23 3.31 2.71
CA ALA A 192 3.02 3.44 4.15
C ALA A 192 3.13 4.90 4.63
N TYR A 193 4.06 5.70 4.10
CA TYR A 193 4.14 7.11 4.44
C TYR A 193 2.95 7.93 3.90
N VAL A 194 2.41 7.61 2.72
CA VAL A 194 1.17 8.24 2.21
C VAL A 194 -0.01 7.92 3.12
N GLU A 195 -0.11 6.68 3.59
CA GLU A 195 -1.13 6.27 4.54
C GLU A 195 -0.97 6.99 5.89
N ALA A 196 0.26 7.13 6.40
CA ALA A 196 0.56 7.86 7.62
C ALA A 196 0.11 9.34 7.52
N GLU A 197 0.49 10.02 6.43
CA GLU A 197 0.09 11.40 6.16
C GLU A 197 -1.45 11.54 6.09
N SER A 198 -2.11 10.65 5.35
CA SER A 198 -3.57 10.68 5.19
C SER A 198 -4.32 10.38 6.49
N ALA A 199 -3.76 9.51 7.35
CA ALA A 199 -4.33 9.21 8.66
C ALA A 199 -4.12 10.36 9.65
N ALA A 200 -2.93 10.97 9.66
CA ALA A 200 -2.59 12.10 10.51
C ALA A 200 -3.45 13.33 10.19
N LEU A 201 -3.64 13.65 8.91
CA LEU A 201 -4.52 14.75 8.48
C LEU A 201 -5.97 14.53 8.93
N ARG A 202 -6.49 13.31 8.82
CA ARG A 202 -7.82 12.97 9.35
C ARG A 202 -7.88 13.15 10.86
N ALA A 203 -6.84 12.74 11.58
CA ALA A 203 -6.75 12.88 13.02
C ALA A 203 -6.50 14.33 13.51
N GLY A 204 -6.26 15.28 12.60
CA GLY A 204 -5.91 16.64 12.98
C GLY A 204 -4.52 16.75 13.62
N ASP A 205 -3.59 15.89 13.23
CA ASP A 205 -2.19 15.86 13.67
C ASP A 205 -1.26 16.32 12.52
N PRO A 206 -1.06 17.64 12.34
CA PRO A 206 -0.24 18.16 11.24
C PRO A 206 1.24 17.80 11.37
N ASP A 207 1.77 17.68 12.59
CA ASP A 207 3.19 17.40 12.83
C ASP A 207 3.57 16.00 12.33
N THR A 208 2.71 15.00 12.60
CA THR A 208 2.91 13.65 12.07
C THR A 208 2.73 13.62 10.54
N ALA A 209 1.79 14.41 10.00
CA ALA A 209 1.59 14.50 8.55
C ALA A 209 2.82 15.08 7.83
N ASP A 210 3.38 16.16 8.36
CA ASP A 210 4.59 16.79 7.83
C ASP A 210 5.81 15.88 7.98
N THR A 211 5.91 15.16 9.11
CA THR A 211 6.93 14.13 9.31
C THR A 211 6.84 13.06 8.21
N ALA A 212 5.65 12.53 7.94
CA ALA A 212 5.44 11.53 6.90
C ALA A 212 5.82 12.06 5.50
N ARG A 213 5.45 13.30 5.18
CA ARG A 213 5.85 13.95 3.92
C ARG A 213 7.35 14.10 3.79
N HIS A 214 8.03 14.60 4.83
CA HIS A 214 9.47 14.73 4.85
C HIS A 214 10.17 13.37 4.66
N ARG A 215 9.63 12.30 5.24
CA ARG A 215 10.15 10.94 5.06
C ARG A 215 10.03 10.46 3.61
N ARG A 216 8.94 10.81 2.90
CA ARG A 216 8.78 10.53 1.46
C ARG A 216 9.76 11.30 0.60
N GLU A 217 9.92 12.59 0.84
CA GLU A 217 10.88 13.44 0.12
C GLU A 217 12.31 12.92 0.27
N ARG A 218 12.70 12.56 1.50
CA ARG A 218 13.98 11.93 1.76
C ARG A 218 14.13 10.59 1.05
N LEU A 219 13.10 9.75 1.05
CA LEU A 219 13.13 8.48 0.32
C LEU A 219 13.31 8.69 -1.18
N ALA A 220 12.62 9.68 -1.78
CA ALA A 220 12.78 10.02 -3.19
C ALA A 220 14.21 10.48 -3.51
N ALA A 221 14.82 11.32 -2.66
CA ALA A 221 16.20 11.76 -2.81
C ALA A 221 17.24 10.63 -2.65
N GLU A 222 16.87 9.53 -1.97
CA GLU A 222 17.71 8.32 -1.84
C GLU A 222 17.66 7.43 -3.11
N LEU A 223 16.70 7.62 -4.02
CA LEU A 223 16.54 6.81 -5.24
C LEU A 223 17.37 7.36 -6.42
N PRO A 224 18.13 6.52 -7.14
CA PRO A 224 18.89 6.97 -8.31
C PRO A 224 17.97 7.38 -9.47
N GLY A 225 18.26 8.51 -10.11
CA GLY A 225 17.64 8.90 -11.39
C GLY A 225 16.27 9.59 -11.29
N VAL A 226 15.73 9.80 -10.09
CA VAL A 226 14.58 10.69 -9.89
C VAL A 226 15.14 12.10 -9.66
N ALA A 227 15.23 12.89 -10.73
CA ALA A 227 15.55 14.31 -10.60
C ALA A 227 14.49 14.97 -9.70
N ALA A 228 14.93 15.75 -8.71
CA ALA A 228 14.03 16.62 -7.98
C ALA A 228 13.30 17.52 -9.01
N PRO A 229 11.98 17.73 -8.89
CA PRO A 229 11.33 18.76 -9.69
C PRO A 229 12.05 20.08 -9.41
N ASP A 230 12.50 20.74 -10.49
CA ASP A 230 13.24 22.00 -10.45
C ASP A 230 12.51 23.00 -9.56
N ALA A 231 13.06 23.24 -8.37
CA ALA A 231 12.58 24.25 -7.44
C ALA A 231 13.25 25.57 -7.79
N ASP A 232 12.71 26.27 -8.79
CA ASP A 232 12.97 27.69 -8.98
C ASP A 232 11.77 28.52 -8.50
N THR A 233 12.10 29.55 -7.69
CA THR A 233 11.27 30.64 -7.12
C THR A 233 10.26 30.24 -6.03
N GLU A 234 10.32 30.73 -4.78
CA GLU A 234 10.45 32.14 -4.37
C GLU A 234 10.95 32.33 -2.90
N GLN A 235 11.75 33.38 -2.75
CA GLN A 235 12.02 34.27 -1.60
C GLN A 235 12.64 33.77 -0.28
N ALA A 236 13.86 34.27 -0.08
CA ALA A 236 14.46 34.55 1.22
C ALA A 236 13.81 35.78 1.90
N GLY A 237 13.59 35.66 3.21
CA GLY A 237 13.41 36.76 4.17
C GLY A 237 13.95 36.32 5.54
N PRO A 238 14.62 37.20 6.32
CA PRO A 238 15.36 36.78 7.51
C PRO A 238 14.52 36.93 8.78
N THR A 239 14.48 35.88 9.62
CA THR A 239 14.12 35.96 11.06
C THR A 239 14.85 34.83 11.76
N ASP A 240 15.96 35.13 12.42
CA ASP A 240 16.07 35.49 13.84
C ASP A 240 16.00 34.28 14.76
N THR A 241 17.11 34.12 15.48
CA THR A 241 17.44 33.00 16.35
C THR A 241 16.81 33.27 17.71
N THR A 242 15.83 32.46 18.10
CA THR A 242 15.50 32.30 19.52
C THR A 242 15.04 30.88 19.80
N ALA A 243 15.86 30.18 20.58
CA ALA A 243 15.60 28.86 21.11
C ALA A 243 14.43 28.89 22.10
N LEU A 244 13.50 27.93 21.98
CA LEU A 244 12.56 27.54 23.02
C LEU A 244 12.40 26.00 23.02
N PRO A 245 12.04 25.41 24.17
CA PRO A 245 12.46 24.07 24.57
C PRO A 245 11.61 22.95 23.96
N THR A 246 12.27 21.82 23.71
CA THR A 246 11.66 20.54 23.36
C THR A 246 10.74 20.07 24.48
N ILE A 247 9.46 19.89 24.16
CA ILE A 247 8.49 19.23 25.04
C ILE A 247 8.69 17.72 24.91
N ASP A 248 9.01 17.10 26.05
CA ASP A 248 9.14 15.65 26.22
C ASP A 248 7.74 15.03 26.38
N VAL A 249 7.41 14.01 25.57
CA VAL A 249 6.10 13.33 25.58
C VAL A 249 6.21 11.83 25.85
N HIS A 250 7.22 11.40 26.61
CA HIS A 250 7.29 10.04 27.12
C HIS A 250 6.75 9.93 28.55
N THR A 251 5.45 9.67 28.69
CA THR A 251 4.92 9.04 29.90
C THR A 251 4.09 7.82 29.50
N ALA A 252 4.74 6.66 29.42
CA ALA A 252 4.04 5.38 29.41
C ALA A 252 3.59 5.04 30.85
N PRO A 253 2.39 4.48 31.06
CA PRO A 253 1.94 4.08 32.39
C PRO A 253 2.75 2.88 32.90
N ALA A 254 3.09 2.94 34.19
CA ALA A 254 3.94 1.97 34.87
C ALA A 254 3.20 0.65 35.15
N TRP A 255 3.56 -0.41 34.42
CA TRP A 255 3.63 -1.78 34.97
C TRP A 255 4.37 -2.74 34.01
N LEU A 256 5.67 -2.53 33.82
CA LEU A 256 6.62 -3.64 33.62
C LEU A 256 8.04 -3.09 33.83
N THR A 257 8.44 -2.91 35.09
CA THR A 257 9.83 -2.53 35.40
C THR A 257 10.73 -3.75 35.20
N VAL A 258 11.25 -3.89 33.98
CA VAL A 258 12.59 -4.48 33.79
C VAL A 258 13.56 -3.38 34.23
N GLU A 259 14.50 -3.69 35.11
CA GLU A 259 15.50 -2.72 35.61
C GLU A 259 16.20 -2.03 34.43
N ASP A 260 15.85 -0.77 34.16
CA ASP A 260 16.40 0.00 33.06
C ASP A 260 17.55 0.88 33.58
N GLY A 261 18.74 0.68 33.01
CA GLY A 261 19.74 1.74 32.92
C GLY A 261 19.19 2.94 32.13
N PRO A 262 19.98 4.02 31.92
CA PRO A 262 19.49 5.17 31.17
C PRO A 262 18.91 4.73 29.82
N PRO A 263 17.79 5.35 29.37
CA PRO A 263 17.07 4.90 28.17
C PRO A 263 18.05 4.82 27.01
N GLN A 264 18.33 3.59 26.56
CA GLN A 264 19.20 3.40 25.41
C GLN A 264 18.48 3.92 24.18
N ARG A 265 19.18 4.70 23.35
CA ARG A 265 18.64 5.13 22.05
C ARG A 265 18.11 3.93 21.26
N PRO A 266 16.99 4.07 20.53
CA PRO A 266 16.46 3.03 19.67
C PRO A 266 17.58 2.40 18.84
N VAL A 267 17.56 1.07 18.75
CA VAL A 267 18.57 0.28 18.03
C VAL A 267 18.74 0.76 16.58
N ARG A 268 17.65 1.20 15.94
CA ARG A 268 17.66 1.80 14.60
C ARG A 268 18.44 3.11 14.54
N GLU A 269 18.19 4.04 15.45
CA GLU A 269 18.89 5.33 15.49
C GLU A 269 20.40 5.11 15.65
N ARG A 270 20.79 4.16 16.52
CA ARG A 270 22.19 3.77 16.67
C ARG A 270 22.80 3.22 15.38
N THR A 271 22.02 2.48 14.59
CA THR A 271 22.46 1.92 13.30
C THR A 271 22.71 3.06 12.29
N ASP A 272 21.78 4.03 12.19
CA ASP A 272 21.92 5.18 11.30
C ASP A 272 23.09 6.10 11.73
N LEU A 273 23.29 6.31 13.03
CA LEU A 273 24.43 7.07 13.56
C LEU A 273 25.76 6.40 13.22
N ALA A 274 25.86 5.08 13.39
CA ALA A 274 27.07 4.33 13.04
C ALA A 274 27.39 4.43 11.55
N LEU A 275 26.38 4.42 10.67
CA LEU A 275 26.57 4.69 9.24
C LEU A 275 27.05 6.14 8.99
N GLY A 276 26.50 7.11 9.72
CA GLY A 276 26.95 8.51 9.69
C GLY A 276 28.42 8.68 10.06
N GLU A 277 28.88 7.98 11.10
CA GLU A 277 30.29 7.94 11.53
C GLU A 277 31.21 7.41 10.42
N VAL A 278 30.79 6.36 9.70
CA VAL A 278 31.54 5.84 8.54
C VAL A 278 31.74 6.92 7.50
N LEU A 279 30.65 7.60 7.11
CA LEU A 279 30.70 8.65 6.09
C LEU A 279 31.54 9.85 6.53
N ALA A 280 31.52 10.19 7.82
CA ALA A 280 32.33 11.27 8.37
C ALA A 280 33.83 10.92 8.37
N ALA A 281 34.19 9.70 8.81
CA ALA A 281 35.58 9.23 8.82
C ALA A 281 36.17 9.12 7.40
N LEU A 282 35.37 8.65 6.44
CA LEU A 282 35.77 8.62 5.02
C LEU A 282 36.05 10.03 4.48
N ARG A 283 35.19 11.01 4.81
CA ARG A 283 35.40 12.42 4.43
C ARG A 283 36.65 13.03 5.08
N ALA A 284 37.03 12.58 6.26
CA ALA A 284 38.23 13.01 6.96
C ALA A 284 39.52 12.31 6.48
N GLY A 285 39.42 11.29 5.62
CA GLY A 285 40.57 10.48 5.19
C GLY A 285 41.11 9.54 6.28
N ASP A 286 40.41 9.36 7.39
CA ASP A 286 40.85 8.48 8.48
C ASP A 286 40.40 7.03 8.20
N GLY A 287 41.23 6.29 7.49
CA GLY A 287 40.96 4.90 7.13
C GLY A 287 40.82 3.95 8.32
N ALA A 288 41.48 4.22 9.45
CA ALA A 288 41.39 3.37 10.63
C ALA A 288 40.04 3.59 11.35
N ALA A 289 39.66 4.85 11.55
CA ALA A 289 38.34 5.20 12.09
C ALA A 289 37.21 4.72 11.18
N ALA A 290 37.36 4.85 9.85
CA ALA A 290 36.38 4.39 8.88
C ALA A 290 36.17 2.87 8.95
N ARG A 291 37.24 2.06 9.05
CA ARG A 291 37.12 0.60 9.22
C ARG A 291 36.43 0.22 10.54
N ALA A 292 36.79 0.89 11.64
CA ALA A 292 36.19 0.62 12.94
C ALA A 292 34.69 0.98 12.96
N ALA A 293 34.33 2.15 12.43
CA ALA A 293 32.94 2.58 12.29
C ALA A 293 32.16 1.63 11.37
N HIS A 294 32.78 1.16 10.28
CA HIS A 294 32.14 0.25 9.33
C HIS A 294 31.83 -1.09 9.99
N ALA A 295 32.78 -1.68 10.73
CA ALA A 295 32.54 -2.92 11.46
C ALA A 295 31.39 -2.80 12.47
N ARG A 296 31.32 -1.67 13.21
CA ARG A 296 30.20 -1.39 14.13
C ARG A 296 28.87 -1.24 13.40
N ALA A 297 28.82 -0.43 12.34
CA ALA A 297 27.61 -0.20 11.55
C ALA A 297 27.08 -1.50 10.94
N ARG A 298 27.98 -2.35 10.43
CA ARG A 298 27.63 -3.67 9.88
C ARG A 298 27.07 -4.61 10.95
N ALA A 299 27.72 -4.68 12.12
CA ALA A 299 27.25 -5.54 13.22
C ALA A 299 25.86 -5.12 13.72
N LEU A 300 25.61 -3.81 13.84
CA LEU A 300 24.29 -3.28 14.17
C LEU A 300 23.27 -3.60 13.08
N ALA A 301 23.58 -3.33 11.81
CA ALA A 301 22.68 -3.59 10.69
C ALA A 301 22.28 -5.07 10.58
N LEU A 302 23.21 -5.99 10.82
CA LEU A 302 22.91 -7.43 10.88
C LEU A 302 21.99 -7.78 12.04
N ARG A 303 22.22 -7.20 13.23
CA ARG A 303 21.38 -7.41 14.40
C ARG A 303 19.95 -6.88 14.19
N THR A 304 19.80 -5.78 13.48
CA THR A 304 18.50 -5.13 13.24
C THR A 304 17.77 -5.62 12.01
N GLY A 305 18.48 -6.33 11.12
CA GLY A 305 18.01 -6.68 9.78
C GLY A 305 17.86 -5.48 8.85
N SER A 306 18.68 -4.43 9.02
CA SER A 306 18.68 -3.26 8.14
C SER A 306 19.43 -3.55 6.84
N GLN A 307 18.73 -4.11 5.85
CA GLN A 307 19.28 -4.40 4.53
C GLN A 307 19.80 -3.13 3.84
N ARG A 308 19.08 -2.00 3.96
CA ARG A 308 19.50 -0.70 3.42
C ARG A 308 20.91 -0.30 3.87
N VAL A 309 21.20 -0.45 5.16
CA VAL A 309 22.51 -0.09 5.71
C VAL A 309 23.57 -1.06 5.20
N LEU A 310 23.27 -2.35 5.09
CA LEU A 310 24.19 -3.34 4.53
C LEU A 310 24.54 -3.04 3.07
N ASP A 311 23.54 -2.73 2.23
CA ASP A 311 23.75 -2.39 0.82
C ASP A 311 24.59 -1.13 0.67
N ARG A 312 24.33 -0.11 1.51
CA ARG A 312 25.08 1.15 1.50
C ARG A 312 26.53 0.95 1.93
N LEU A 313 26.78 0.13 2.95
CA LEU A 313 28.12 -0.23 3.39
C LEU A 313 28.89 -1.03 2.31
N ALA A 314 28.20 -1.92 1.59
CA ALA A 314 28.78 -2.65 0.47
C ALA A 314 29.20 -1.72 -0.68
N ALA A 315 28.34 -0.75 -1.05
CA ALA A 315 28.65 0.24 -2.08
C ALA A 315 29.88 1.10 -1.73
N LEU A 316 30.01 1.50 -0.46
CA LEU A 316 31.18 2.24 0.02
C LEU A 316 32.48 1.43 -0.05
N SER A 317 32.39 0.10 0.03
CA SER A 317 33.56 -0.79 -0.02
C SER A 317 34.00 -1.12 -1.45
N GLY A 318 33.06 -1.11 -2.41
CA GLY A 318 33.33 -1.33 -3.84
C GLY A 318 33.89 -0.09 -4.54
N THR A 319 33.77 1.08 -3.93
CA THR A 319 34.42 2.31 -4.38
C THR A 319 35.84 2.28 -3.80
N THR A 320 36.82 1.86 -4.59
CA THR A 320 38.24 1.75 -4.17
C THR A 320 38.65 2.98 -3.36
N LEU A 321 38.92 2.77 -2.07
CA LEU A 321 39.58 3.73 -1.20
C LEU A 321 40.93 4.09 -1.84
N PRO A 322 41.20 5.37 -2.14
CA PRO A 322 42.53 5.80 -2.56
C PRO A 322 43.57 5.59 -1.44
#